data_AF-A0A7X2P5I1-F1
#
_entry.id   AF-A0A7X2P5I1-F1
#
_cell.length_a   1.000
_cell.length_b   1.000
_cell.length_c   1.000
_cell.angle_alpha   90.00
_cell.angle_beta   90.00
_cell.angle_gamma   90.00
#
_symmetry.space_group_name_H-M   'P 1'
#
loop_
_entity.id
_entity.type
_entity.pdbx_description
1 polymer ?
#
loop_
_entity_poly.entity_id
_entity_poly.type
_entity_poly.pdbx_seq_one_letter_code
_entity_poly.pdbx_strand_id
1 'polypeptide(L)'
;MAYVEKEGSREVFLVGYYNVLFYLMFRVGLDEYKKNILIDRINSGEKMLMKDIYGWCQKQQVPMKCRFIYRKDFSIAANIWNLYSYFRFKLEIKE
;
A
#
# COMPACT_ATOMS: atom_id res chain seq x y z
N MET A 1 -1.65 6.78 8.71
CA MET A 1 -0.86 8.02 8.58
C MET A 1 -0.04 7.91 7.31
N ALA A 2 -0.33 8.75 6.32
CA ALA A 2 0.40 8.80 5.06
C ALA A 2 1.55 9.81 5.20
N TYR A 3 2.77 9.40 4.83
CA TYR A 3 3.94 10.26 4.77
C TYR A 3 4.30 10.50 3.30
N VAL A 4 4.70 11.73 2.98
CA VAL A 4 5.03 12.18 1.62
C VAL A 4 6.50 12.58 1.58
N GLU A 5 7.28 11.91 0.73
CA GLU A 5 8.67 12.27 0.42
C GLU A 5 8.72 12.79 -1.03
N LYS A 6 9.28 13.99 -1.21
CA LYS A 6 9.41 14.67 -2.52
C LYS A 6 10.86 14.61 -2.99
N GLU A 7 11.19 13.64 -3.83
CA GLU A 7 12.41 13.64 -4.64
C GLU A 7 12.02 13.85 -6.11
N GLY A 8 12.15 15.08 -6.61
CA GLY A 8 11.86 15.42 -8.02
C GLY A 8 10.39 15.28 -8.44
N SER A 9 10.15 14.89 -9.71
CA SER A 9 8.81 14.78 -10.33
C SER A 9 7.97 13.59 -9.83
N ARG A 10 8.40 12.91 -8.75
CA ARG A 10 7.74 11.74 -8.17
C ARG A 10 7.47 11.95 -6.69
N GLU A 11 6.25 11.60 -6.28
CA GLU A 11 5.76 11.67 -4.92
C GLU A 11 5.51 10.24 -4.41
N VAL A 12 6.04 9.89 -3.24
CA VAL A 12 5.78 8.60 -2.62
C VAL A 12 4.64 8.75 -1.61
N PHE A 13 3.58 7.95 -1.78
CA PHE A 13 2.44 7.89 -0.87
C PHE A 13 2.42 6.56 -0.13
N LEU A 14 2.44 6.63 1.20
CA LEU A 14 2.51 5.46 2.07
C LEU A 14 1.13 5.02 2.56
N VAL A 15 0.72 3.80 2.24
CA VAL A 15 -0.49 3.16 2.77
C VAL A 15 -0.11 2.03 3.72
N GLY A 16 -0.57 2.11 4.96
CA GLY A 16 -0.36 1.07 5.97
C GLY A 16 -1.52 0.09 6.04
N TYR A 17 -1.25 -1.20 5.90
CA TYR A 17 -2.19 -2.30 6.11
C TYR A 17 -1.63 -3.26 7.17
N TYR A 18 -2.09 -3.11 8.42
CA TYR A 18 -1.53 -3.80 9.60
C TYR A 18 0.00 -3.64 9.72
N ASN A 19 0.76 -4.69 9.39
CA ASN A 19 2.22 -4.77 9.44
C ASN A 19 2.86 -4.67 8.05
N VAL A 20 2.07 -4.38 7.01
CA VAL A 20 2.55 -4.23 5.64
C VAL A 20 2.40 -2.77 5.24
N LEU A 21 3.49 -2.19 4.72
CA LEU A 21 3.50 -0.86 4.13
C LEU A 21 3.54 -0.97 2.62
N PHE A 22 2.66 -0.21 1.97
CA PHE A 22 2.60 -0.02 0.53
C PHE A 22 3.15 1.38 0.19
N TYR A 23 4.21 1.40 -0.61
CA TYR A 23 4.85 2.59 -1.14
C TYR A 23 4.36 2.78 -2.57
N LEU A 24 3.43 3.70 -2.76
CA LEU A 24 2.85 4.04 -4.05
C LEU A 24 3.61 5.23 -4.63
N MET A 25 4.07 5.11 -5.88
CA MET A 25 4.85 6.15 -6.54
C MET A 25 3.98 6.87 -7.56
N PHE A 26 3.63 8.12 -7.29
CA PHE A 26 2.83 8.97 -8.16
C PHE A 26 3.72 10.00 -8.87
N ARG A 27 3.40 10.36 -10.11
CA ARG A 27 4.07 11.48 -10.79
C ARG A 27 3.35 12.78 -10.48
N VAL A 28 4.10 13.76 -9.99
CA VAL A 28 3.58 15.10 -9.69
C VAL A 28 3.03 15.73 -10.97
N GLY A 29 1.79 16.24 -10.92
CA GLY A 29 1.09 16.88 -12.04
C GLY A 29 0.35 15.96 -13.02
N LEU A 30 0.68 14.66 -13.09
CA LEU A 30 -0.02 13.70 -13.97
C LEU A 30 -0.95 12.75 -13.20
N ASP A 31 -0.48 12.23 -12.06
CA ASP A 31 -1.19 11.20 -11.32
C ASP A 31 -1.89 11.75 -10.06
N GLU A 32 -1.97 13.07 -9.88
CA GLU A 32 -2.63 13.70 -8.72
C GLU A 32 -4.10 13.29 -8.59
N TYR A 33 -4.82 13.19 -9.71
CA TYR A 33 -6.21 12.75 -9.70
C TYR A 33 -6.34 11.29 -9.19
N LYS A 34 -5.42 10.40 -9.58
CA LYS A 34 -5.40 8.99 -9.11
C LYS A 34 -5.16 8.93 -7.61
N LYS A 35 -4.23 9.75 -7.12
CA LYS A 35 -3.94 9.88 -5.68
C LYS A 35 -5.20 10.29 -4.92
N ASN A 36 -5.90 11.32 -5.38
CA ASN A 36 -7.12 11.81 -4.73
C ASN A 36 -8.23 10.74 -4.70
N ILE A 37 -8.45 10.01 -5.79
CA ILE A 37 -9.41 8.91 -5.83
C ILE A 37 -9.07 7.83 -4.79
N LEU A 38 -7.79 7.47 -4.65
CA LEU A 38 -7.37 6.48 -3.66
C LEU A 38 -7.58 6.98 -2.22
N ILE A 39 -7.27 8.26 -1.96
CA ILE A 39 -7.49 8.90 -0.66
C ILE A 39 -8.98 8.91 -0.33
N ASP A 40 -9.84 9.28 -1.28
CA ASP A 40 -11.29 9.33 -1.08
C ASP A 40 -11.88 7.95 -0.78
N ARG A 41 -11.39 6.89 -1.46
CA ARG A 41 -11.78 5.50 -1.16
C ARG A 41 -11.36 5.04 0.24
N ILE A 42 -10.17 5.43 0.68
CA ILE A 42 -9.72 5.13 2.05
C ILE A 42 -10.56 5.90 3.07
N ASN A 43 -10.85 7.17 2.80
CA ASN A 43 -11.62 8.04 3.69
C ASN A 43 -13.11 7.67 3.76
N SER A 44 -13.67 7.11 2.69
CA SER A 44 -15.05 6.61 2.68
C SER A 44 -15.24 5.35 3.55
N GLY A 45 -14.15 4.77 4.07
CA GLY A 45 -14.18 3.55 4.86
C GLY A 45 -14.35 2.29 4.01
N GLU A 46 -14.06 2.36 2.71
CA GLU A 46 -14.07 1.18 1.85
C GLU A 46 -13.10 0.12 2.42
N LYS A 47 -13.61 -1.07 2.70
CA LYS A 47 -12.79 -2.19 3.19
C LYS A 47 -11.95 -2.72 2.03
N MET A 48 -10.73 -2.20 1.89
CA MET A 48 -9.78 -2.68 0.89
C MET A 48 -8.83 -3.72 1.49
N LEU A 49 -8.75 -4.90 0.88
CA LEU A 49 -7.73 -5.90 1.20
C LEU A 49 -6.41 -5.58 0.48
N MET A 50 -5.31 -6.24 0.87
CA MET A 50 -4.01 -6.10 0.19
C MET A 50 -4.10 -6.36 -1.32
N LYS A 51 -4.94 -7.32 -1.73
CA LYS A 51 -5.20 -7.63 -3.14
C LYS A 51 -5.92 -6.50 -3.87
N ASP A 52 -6.87 -5.83 -3.22
CA ASP A 52 -7.63 -4.74 -3.82
C ASP A 52 -6.74 -3.52 -4.03
N ILE A 53 -5.89 -3.21 -3.04
CA ILE A 53 -4.87 -2.15 -3.15
C ILE A 53 -3.92 -2.46 -4.30
N TYR A 54 -3.38 -3.68 -4.36
CA TYR A 54 -2.50 -4.10 -5.45
C TYR A 54 -3.18 -4.05 -6.82
N GLY A 55 -4.38 -4.63 -6.93
CA GLY A 55 -5.15 -4.68 -8.17
C GLY A 55 -5.54 -3.29 -8.67
N TRP A 56 -5.87 -2.37 -7.77
CA TRP A 56 -6.10 -0.97 -8.12
C TRP A 56 -4.84 -0.32 -8.69
N CYS A 57 -3.67 -0.53 -8.05
CA CYS A 57 -2.40 0.01 -8.53
C CYS A 57 -2.04 -0.54 -9.92
N GLN A 58 -2.25 -1.83 -10.16
CA GLN A 58 -2.03 -2.45 -11.48
C GLN A 58 -2.95 -1.84 -12.54
N LYS A 59 -4.26 -1.73 -12.25
CA LYS A 59 -5.25 -1.14 -13.18
C LYS A 59 -4.94 0.31 -13.53
N GLN A 60 -4.48 1.10 -12.56
CA GLN A 60 -4.16 2.52 -12.73
C GLN A 60 -2.72 2.77 -13.21
N GLN A 61 -1.95 1.68 -13.43
CA GLN A 61 -0.54 1.70 -13.81
C GLN A 61 0.33 2.54 -12.86
N VAL A 62 0.05 2.45 -11.56
CA VAL A 62 0.81 3.13 -10.50
C VAL A 62 1.91 2.20 -10.00
N PRO A 63 3.20 2.53 -10.18
CA PRO A 63 4.29 1.74 -9.63
C PRO A 63 4.19 1.68 -8.11
N MET A 64 4.35 0.47 -7.57
CA MET A 64 4.24 0.24 -6.13
C MET A 64 5.31 -0.73 -5.62
N LYS A 65 5.68 -0.56 -4.36
CA LYS A 65 6.46 -1.54 -3.60
C LYS A 65 5.74 -1.83 -2.29
N CYS A 66 5.82 -3.06 -1.80
CA CYS A 66 5.26 -3.41 -0.49
C CYS A 66 6.34 -4.05 0.40
N ARG A 67 6.35 -3.70 1.69
CA ARG A 67 7.31 -4.22 2.67
C ARG A 67 6.62 -4.56 3.98
N PHE A 68 6.92 -5.74 4.53
CA PHE A 68 6.51 -6.12 5.87
C PHE A 68 7.41 -5.46 6.92
N ILE A 69 6.81 -5.04 8.04
CA ILE A 69 7.47 -4.45 9.19
C ILE A 69 6.98 -5.15 10.45
N TYR A 70 7.92 -5.63 11.26
CA TYR A 70 7.61 -6.12 12.60
C TYR A 70 7.23 -4.94 13.50
N ARG A 71 6.09 -5.04 14.16
CA ARG A 71 5.57 -4.00 15.05
C ARG A 71 5.48 -4.53 16.47
N LYS A 72 6.22 -3.88 17.37
CA LYS A 72 6.27 -4.25 18.80
C LYS A 72 4.94 -4.04 19.51
N ASP A 73 4.07 -3.19 18.98
CA ASP A 73 2.73 -2.93 19.52
C ASP A 73 1.78 -4.14 19.39
N PHE A 74 2.08 -5.08 18.49
CA PHE A 74 1.28 -6.27 18.26
C PHE A 74 1.89 -7.50 18.96
N SER A 75 1.05 -8.47 19.31
CA SER A 75 1.51 -9.76 19.82
C SER A 75 2.42 -10.47 18.80
N ILE A 76 3.28 -11.36 19.28
CA ILE A 76 4.16 -12.16 18.42
C ILE A 76 3.31 -12.98 17.43
N ALA A 77 2.22 -13.59 17.91
CA ALA A 77 1.29 -14.34 17.07
C ALA A 77 0.67 -13.49 15.96
N ALA A 78 0.25 -12.26 16.26
CA ALA A 78 -0.28 -11.35 15.25
C ALA A 78 0.78 -10.94 14.21
N ASN A 79 2.02 -10.70 14.63
CA ASN A 79 3.14 -10.43 13.71
C ASN A 79 3.39 -11.62 12.77
N ILE A 80 3.40 -12.85 13.30
CA ILE A 80 3.59 -14.08 12.51
C ILE A 80 2.43 -14.25 11.52
N TRP A 81 1.19 -14.06 11.95
CA TRP A 81 0.02 -14.16 11.07
C TRP A 81 0.05 -13.13 9.94
N ASN A 82 0.44 -11.89 10.24
CA ASN A 82 0.60 -10.84 9.24
C ASN A 82 1.74 -11.14 8.26
N LEU A 83 2.84 -11.74 8.74
CA LEU A 83 3.95 -12.17 7.91
C LEU A 83 3.53 -13.29 6.95
N TYR A 84 2.82 -14.31 7.47
CA TYR A 84 2.25 -15.38 6.66
C TYR A 84 1.32 -14.84 5.58
N SER A 85 0.39 -13.95 5.96
CA SER A 85 -0.54 -13.30 5.05
C SER A 85 0.18 -12.50 3.95
N TYR A 86 1.27 -11.80 4.30
CA TYR A 86 2.10 -11.06 3.34
C TYR A 86 2.81 -11.99 2.35
N PHE A 87 3.37 -13.10 2.80
CA PHE A 87 4.02 -14.07 1.91
C PHE A 87 3.01 -14.74 0.97
N ARG A 88 1.84 -15.13 1.49
CA ARG A 88 0.75 -15.68 0.67
C ARG A 88 0.36 -14.70 -0.43
N PHE A 89 0.12 -13.44 -0.08
CA PHE A 89 -0.17 -12.37 -1.04
C PHE A 89 0.95 -12.24 -2.09
N LYS A 90 2.22 -12.30 -1.68
CA LYS A 90 3.36 -12.23 -2.60
C LYS A 90 3.45 -13.40 -3.58
N LEU A 91 3.02 -14.60 -3.18
CA LEU A 91 2.95 -15.75 -4.06
C LEU A 91 1.85 -15.55 -5.10
N GLU A 92 0.67 -15.12 -4.67
CA GLU A 92 -0.50 -14.91 -5.54
C GLU A 92 -0.32 -13.78 -6.58
N ILE A 93 0.56 -12.80 -6.33
CA ILE A 93 0.89 -11.76 -7.34
C ILE A 93 2.01 -12.18 -8.30
N LYS A 94 2.74 -13.25 -7.97
CA LYS A 94 3.87 -13.74 -8.77
C LYS A 94 3.41 -14.78 -9.80
N GLU A 95 2.31 -15.46 -9.50
CA GLU A 95 1.53 -16.26 -10.46
C GLU A 95 0.80 -15.36 -11.47
#